data_AF-A0A962Q5V6-F1
#
_entry.id   AF-A0A962Q5V6-F1
#
_cell.length_a   1.000
_cell.length_b   1.000
_cell.length_c   1.000
_cell.angle_alpha   90.00
_cell.angle_beta   90.00
_cell.angle_gamma   90.00
#
_symmetry.space_group_name_H-M   'P 1'
#
loop_
_entity.id
_entity.type
_entity.pdbx_description
1 polymer ?
#
loop_
_entity_poly.entity_id
_entity_poly.type
_entity_poly.pdbx_seq_one_letter_code
_entity_poly.pdbx_strand_id
1 'polypeptide(L)'
;MTIDDNNKDSASATRARFDSRESALKYAGALDDTATHRREIHCIQRCLSDVPVGARVLDLPCGTGRLVPFLTVSGYRVFAA
;
A
#
# COMPACT_ATOMS: atom_id res chain seq x y z
N MET A 1 18.07 -22.00 33.92
CA MET A 1 18.16 -22.11 32.45
C MET A 1 17.14 -21.13 31.88
N THR A 2 17.53 -19.87 31.72
CA THR A 2 16.71 -18.81 31.13
C THR A 2 17.04 -18.76 29.65
N ILE A 3 16.09 -19.13 28.81
CA ILE A 3 16.21 -18.94 27.36
C ILE A 3 15.95 -17.46 27.11
N ASP A 4 16.96 -16.75 26.61
CA ASP A 4 16.82 -15.35 26.21
C ASP A 4 15.87 -15.27 24.99
N ASP A 5 14.63 -14.86 25.24
CA ASP A 5 13.53 -14.67 24.28
C ASP A 5 13.73 -13.51 23.28
N ASN A 6 14.98 -13.11 23.00
CA ASN A 6 15.27 -11.83 22.38
C ASN A 6 15.61 -11.87 20.88
N ASN A 7 15.24 -12.96 20.19
CA ASN A 7 15.30 -13.00 18.72
C ASN A 7 13.91 -12.81 18.11
N LYS A 8 13.28 -11.64 18.32
CA LYS A 8 12.12 -11.27 17.51
C LYS A 8 12.59 -11.00 16.09
N ASP A 9 12.37 -11.97 15.20
CA ASP A 9 12.59 -11.81 13.77
C ASP A 9 11.90 -10.52 13.28
N SER A 10 12.64 -9.72 12.52
CA SER A 10 12.19 -8.45 11.93
C SER A 10 10.84 -8.56 11.21
N ALA A 11 10.55 -9.70 10.59
CA ALA A 11 9.26 -9.93 9.94
C ALA A 11 8.12 -10.01 10.96
N SER A 12 8.32 -10.71 12.08
CA SER A 12 7.34 -10.81 13.17
C SER A 12 7.06 -9.45 13.82
N ALA A 13 8.09 -8.64 14.03
CA ALA A 13 7.97 -7.29 14.57
C ALA A 13 7.23 -6.35 13.61
N THR A 14 7.51 -6.46 12.30
CA THR A 14 6.82 -5.68 11.26
C THR A 14 5.34 -6.06 11.19
N ARG A 15 5.02 -7.36 11.22
CA ARG A 15 3.62 -7.82 11.26
C ARG A 15 2.88 -7.22 12.45
N ALA A 16 3.42 -7.36 13.67
CA ALA A 16 2.78 -6.84 14.87
C ALA A 16 2.52 -5.32 14.80
N ARG A 17 3.41 -4.57 14.13
CA ARG A 17 3.26 -3.13 13.94
C ARG A 17 2.10 -2.78 13.01
N PHE A 18 1.86 -3.55 11.94
CA PHE A 18 0.85 -3.21 10.93
C PHE A 18 -0.48 -3.96 11.09
N ASP A 19 -0.52 -5.04 11.90
CA ASP A 19 -1.68 -5.92 12.10
C ASP A 19 -2.69 -5.37 13.15
N SER A 20 -2.75 -4.04 13.31
CA SER A 20 -3.64 -3.39 14.27
C SER A 20 -4.58 -2.40 13.57
N ARG A 21 -5.82 -2.34 14.06
CA ARG A 21 -6.82 -1.37 13.59
C ARG A 21 -6.34 0.07 13.72
N GLU A 22 -5.66 0.39 14.82
CA GLU A 22 -5.09 1.72 15.06
C GLU A 22 -4.08 2.10 13.96
N SER A 23 -3.18 1.17 13.60
CA SER A 23 -2.23 1.40 12.53
C SER A 23 -2.93 1.53 11.18
N ALA A 24 -3.92 0.70 10.87
CA ALA A 24 -4.71 0.83 9.65
C ALA A 24 -5.37 2.22 9.54
N LEU A 25 -5.98 2.72 10.62
CA LEU A 25 -6.57 4.06 10.67
C LEU A 25 -5.52 5.16 10.51
N LYS A 26 -4.36 5.02 11.16
CA LYS A 26 -3.24 5.95 11.01
C LYS A 26 -2.79 6.04 9.56
N TYR A 27 -2.67 4.91 8.86
CA TYR A 27 -2.14 4.88 7.50
C TYR A 27 -3.18 5.17 6.41
N ALA A 28 -4.48 5.08 6.71
CA ALA A 28 -5.56 5.23 5.73
C ALA A 28 -5.49 6.53 4.92
N GLY A 29 -5.08 7.64 5.54
CA GLY A 29 -4.93 8.94 4.87
C GLY A 29 -3.67 9.72 5.26
N ALA A 30 -2.73 9.12 6.00
CA ALA A 30 -1.54 9.83 6.48
C ALA A 30 -0.66 10.42 5.36
N LEU A 31 -0.77 9.89 4.14
CA LEU A 31 0.01 10.35 3.00
C LEU A 31 -0.79 11.24 2.06
N ASP A 32 -2.10 11.40 2.23
CA ASP A 32 -2.91 12.13 1.27
C ASP A 32 -2.44 13.58 1.17
N ASP A 33 -2.37 14.08 -0.07
CA ASP A 33 -1.83 15.40 -0.43
C ASP A 33 -0.40 15.71 0.05
N THR A 34 0.34 14.72 0.54
CA THR A 34 1.78 14.90 0.82
C THR A 34 2.59 14.92 -0.48
N ALA A 35 3.81 15.47 -0.42
CA ALA A 35 4.75 15.40 -1.54
C ALA A 35 5.11 13.94 -1.90
N THR A 36 5.13 13.06 -0.91
CA THR A 36 5.36 11.61 -1.11
C THR A 36 4.24 11.01 -1.94
N HIS A 37 2.98 11.22 -1.57
CA HIS A 37 1.84 10.71 -2.34
C HIS A 37 1.86 11.20 -3.78
N ARG A 38 2.08 12.51 -4.02
CA ARG A 38 2.17 13.04 -5.39
C ARG A 38 3.28 12.37 -6.22
N ARG A 39 4.44 12.13 -5.62
CA ARG A 39 5.57 11.46 -6.31
C ARG A 39 5.27 9.99 -6.62
N GLU A 40 4.62 9.29 -5.70
CA GLU A 40 4.19 7.91 -5.92
C GLU A 40 3.18 7.81 -7.06
N ILE A 41 2.14 8.65 -7.06
CA ILE A 41 1.15 8.70 -8.15
C ILE A 41 1.84 8.97 -9.48
N HIS A 42 2.74 9.96 -9.55
CA HIS A 42 3.46 10.27 -10.78
C HIS A 42 4.33 9.09 -11.26
N CYS A 43 5.00 8.38 -10.34
CA CYS A 43 5.78 7.20 -10.65
C CYS A 43 4.90 6.08 -11.24
N ILE A 44 3.78 5.77 -10.57
CA ILE A 44 2.83 4.74 -11.00
C ILE A 44 2.24 5.08 -12.37
N GLN A 45 1.84 6.34 -12.60
CA GLN A 45 1.35 6.81 -13.91
C GLN A 45 2.35 6.55 -15.03
N ARG A 46 3.64 6.81 -14.77
CA ARG A 46 4.69 6.57 -15.76
C ARG A 46 4.93 5.09 -15.98
N CYS A 47 4.89 4.27 -14.94
CA CYS A 47 5.03 2.82 -15.08
C CYS A 47 3.87 2.18 -15.86
N LEU A 48 2.68 2.77 -15.79
CA LEU A 48 1.49 2.28 -16.47
C LEU A 48 1.23 3.00 -17.81
N SER A 49 2.17 3.80 -18.33
CA SER A 49 1.95 4.63 -19.53
C SER A 49 1.52 3.83 -20.77
N ASP A 50 2.00 2.59 -20.87
CA ASP A 50 1.75 1.73 -22.02
C ASP A 50 0.62 0.72 -21.74
N VAL A 51 0.01 0.77 -20.55
CA VAL A 51 -1.11 -0.08 -20.18
C VAL A 51 -2.41 0.59 -20.63
N PRO A 52 -3.21 -0.07 -21.49
CA PRO A 52 -4.41 0.55 -22.04
C PRO A 52 -5.46 0.81 -20.96
N VAL A 53 -6.22 1.88 -21.15
CA VAL A 53 -7.43 2.17 -20.36
C VAL A 53 -8.39 0.97 -20.42
N GLY A 54 -9.00 0.64 -19.29
CA GLY A 54 -9.88 -0.52 -19.14
C GLY A 54 -9.16 -1.85 -18.86
N ALA A 55 -7.83 -1.88 -18.90
CA ALA A 55 -7.05 -3.05 -18.48
C ALA A 55 -7.35 -3.45 -17.04
N ARG A 56 -7.17 -4.75 -16.74
CA ARG A 56 -7.28 -5.28 -15.38
C ARG A 56 -5.97 -5.09 -14.65
N VAL A 57 -6.02 -4.49 -13.46
CA VAL A 57 -4.87 -4.21 -12.61
C VAL A 57 -5.07 -4.90 -11.25
N LEU A 58 -4.02 -5.58 -10.79
CA LEU A 58 -3.97 -6.19 -9.47
C LEU A 58 -3.07 -5.32 -8.57
N ASP A 59 -3.63 -4.79 -7.49
CA ASP A 59 -2.92 -4.01 -6.48
C ASP A 59 -2.57 -4.91 -5.28
N LEU A 60 -1.28 -5.17 -5.06
CA LEU A 60 -0.76 -6.06 -4.02
C LEU A 60 0.58 -5.55 -3.44
N PRO A 61 0.73 -5.45 -2.11
CA PRO A 61 -0.36 -5.38 -1.12
C PRO A 61 -1.09 -4.04 -1.23
N CYS A 62 -2.43 -4.04 -1.25
CA CYS A 62 -3.18 -2.79 -1.37
C CYS A 62 -3.20 -1.97 -0.07
N GLY A 63 -2.88 -2.60 1.07
CA GLY A 63 -2.91 -1.97 2.39
C GLY A 63 -4.29 -1.40 2.70
N THR A 64 -4.36 -0.09 2.98
CA THR A 64 -5.62 0.62 3.24
C THR A 64 -6.39 0.99 1.96
N GLY A 65 -5.92 0.55 0.79
CA GLY A 65 -6.55 0.82 -0.51
C GLY A 65 -6.31 2.23 -1.04
N ARG A 66 -5.31 2.95 -0.50
CA ARG A 66 -5.05 4.37 -0.82
C ARG A 66 -4.91 4.66 -2.32
N LEU A 67 -4.35 3.73 -3.09
CA LEU A 67 -4.09 3.90 -4.52
C LEU A 67 -5.29 3.52 -5.41
N VAL A 68 -6.24 2.75 -4.86
CA VAL A 68 -7.41 2.24 -5.61
C VAL A 68 -8.25 3.37 -6.24
N PRO A 69 -8.56 4.49 -5.54
CA PRO A 69 -9.29 5.59 -6.16
C PRO A 69 -8.56 6.17 -7.38
N PHE A 70 -7.25 6.39 -7.26
CA PHE A 70 -6.43 6.92 -8.35
C PHE A 70 -6.41 5.98 -9.56
N LEU A 71 -6.18 4.68 -9.34
CA LEU A 71 -6.16 3.67 -10.40
C LEU A 71 -7.53 3.53 -11.09
N THR A 72 -8.61 3.61 -10.32
CA THR A 72 -9.99 3.56 -10.85
C THR A 72 -10.32 4.80 -11.68
N VAL A 73 -9.99 6.00 -11.19
CA VAL A 73 -10.17 7.27 -11.93
C VAL A 73 -9.33 7.32 -13.20
N SER A 74 -8.16 6.67 -13.19
CA SER A 74 -7.32 6.50 -14.38
C SER A 74 -7.90 5.52 -15.41
N GLY A 75 -9.05 4.92 -15.13
CA GLY A 75 -9.81 4.08 -16.05
C GLY A 75 -9.44 2.60 -16.02
N TYR A 76 -8.67 2.15 -15.03
CA TYR A 76 -8.34 0.73 -14.87
C TYR A 76 -9.43 -0.05 -14.14
N ARG A 77 -9.52 -1.35 -14.40
CA ARG A 77 -10.37 -2.29 -13.67
C ARG A 77 -9.55 -2.93 -12.56
N VAL A 78 -9.65 -2.37 -11.36
CA VAL A 78 -8.75 -2.72 -10.25
C VAL A 78 -9.33 -3.86 -9.38
N PHE A 79 -8.48 -4.82 -9.03
CA PHE A 79 -8.70 -5.75 -7.92
C PHE A 79 -7.60 -5.50 -6.88
N ALA A 80 -7.98 -5.32 -5.61
CA ALA A 80 -7.09 -4.97 -4.52
C ALA A 80 -7.11 -6.08 -3.47
N ALA A 81 -5.94 -6.50 -3.00
CA ALA A 81 -5.80 -7.57 -2.01
C ALA A 81 -4.58 -7.42 -1.08
#